data_AF-A0A7J7TFG0-F1
#
_entry.id   AF-A0A7J7TFG0-F1
#
_cell.length_a   1.000
_cell.length_b   1.000
_cell.length_c   1.000
_cell.angle_alpha   90.00
_cell.angle_beta   90.00
_cell.angle_gamma   90.00
#
_symmetry.space_group_name_H-M   'P 1'
#
loop_
_entity.id
_entity.type
_entity.pdbx_description
1 polymer ?
#
loop_
_entity_poly.entity_id
_entity_poly.type
_entity_poly.pdbx_seq_one_letter_code
_entity_poly.pdbx_strand_id
1 'polypeptide(L)'
;MAAPAVKAVRRWSGLTLGLRSVVLRLPGVTQVRWSRYGPEYRDPQVDKEYYRKPLAELTEEEKYDRELRKTQHIKAAPAMKTSSVFEDPLISKFTNMMMKGGNKVLARSLMTQTLEALKRKQFEKYHAAPAEDRGSKSPCSVGGNDASHCYLKKAGVLL
;
A
#
# COMPACT_ATOMS: atom_id res chain seq x y z
N MET A 1 -36.48 -39.48 -66.79
CA MET A 1 -35.40 -40.30 -66.20
C MET A 1 -34.12 -39.48 -66.14
N ALA A 2 -33.21 -39.81 -65.21
CA ALA A 2 -31.77 -39.48 -65.17
C ALA A 2 -31.29 -38.01 -65.34
N ALA A 3 -30.63 -37.51 -64.28
CA ALA A 3 -29.55 -36.51 -64.32
C ALA A 3 -28.21 -37.21 -64.75
N PRO A 4 -26.99 -36.60 -64.80
CA PRO A 4 -26.47 -35.33 -64.25
C PRO A 4 -25.69 -34.49 -65.33
N ALA A 5 -24.69 -33.61 -65.12
CA ALA A 5 -23.88 -33.25 -63.95
C ALA A 5 -23.25 -31.83 -63.96
N VAL A 6 -23.36 -31.17 -62.79
CA VAL A 6 -22.38 -30.35 -62.04
C VAL A 6 -21.06 -29.88 -62.70
N LYS A 7 -20.79 -28.57 -62.67
CA LYS A 7 -19.64 -27.84 -62.04
C LYS A 7 -19.56 -26.41 -62.66
N ALA A 8 -19.80 -25.31 -61.93
CA ALA A 8 -19.02 -24.71 -60.84
C ALA A 8 -17.60 -24.28 -61.31
N VAL A 9 -17.09 -23.07 -61.06
CA VAL A 9 -16.70 -22.50 -59.75
C VAL A 9 -16.20 -21.03 -59.92
N ARG A 10 -16.20 -20.22 -58.83
CA ARG A 10 -15.44 -18.94 -58.63
C ARG A 10 -15.94 -17.70 -59.41
N ARG A 11 -15.93 -16.47 -58.86
CA ARG A 11 -15.36 -15.95 -57.59
C ARG A 11 -16.04 -14.62 -57.21
N TRP A 12 -16.81 -14.58 -56.12
CA TRP A 12 -17.14 -13.31 -55.45
C TRP A 12 -17.06 -13.48 -53.94
N SER A 13 -15.95 -13.03 -53.37
CA SER A 13 -15.70 -12.98 -51.93
C SER A 13 -15.23 -11.57 -51.57
N GLY A 14 -16.17 -10.63 -51.68
CA GLY A 14 -16.03 -9.28 -51.16
C GLY A 14 -17.25 -8.97 -50.29
N LEU A 15 -17.05 -8.15 -49.26
CA LEU A 15 -18.12 -7.57 -48.41
C LEU A 15 -18.82 -8.50 -47.39
N THR A 16 -18.05 -9.18 -46.54
CA THR A 16 -18.47 -9.41 -45.13
C THR A 16 -17.30 -9.17 -44.17
N LEU A 17 -17.61 -8.93 -42.89
CA LEU A 17 -16.66 -8.66 -41.78
C LEU A 17 -16.05 -7.24 -41.74
N GLY A 18 -16.90 -6.21 -41.84
CA GLY A 18 -16.56 -4.80 -41.56
C GLY A 18 -17.21 -4.20 -40.30
N LEU A 19 -18.12 -4.93 -39.63
CA LEU A 19 -18.78 -4.48 -38.39
C LEU A 19 -17.83 -4.65 -37.19
N ARG A 20 -16.84 -3.75 -37.10
CA ARG A 20 -16.15 -3.49 -35.82
C ARG A 20 -17.22 -3.10 -34.80
N SER A 21 -17.22 -3.78 -33.67
CA SER A 21 -18.12 -3.51 -32.55
C SER A 21 -17.88 -2.09 -32.02
N VAL A 22 -18.65 -1.14 -32.53
CA VAL A 22 -18.84 0.16 -31.88
C VAL A 22 -19.62 -0.12 -30.60
N VAL A 23 -18.88 -0.41 -29.52
CA VAL A 23 -19.43 -0.50 -28.18
C VAL A 23 -20.01 0.88 -27.87
N LEU A 24 -21.34 0.98 -27.98
CA LEU A 24 -22.13 2.12 -27.59
C LEU A 24 -21.81 2.45 -26.12
N ARG A 25 -20.89 3.40 -25.91
CA ARG A 25 -20.58 3.96 -24.60
C ARG A 25 -21.72 4.87 -24.17
N LEU A 26 -22.83 4.24 -23.80
CA LEU A 26 -23.96 4.89 -23.16
C LEU A 26 -23.46 5.55 -21.86
N PRO A 27 -23.53 6.89 -21.72
CA PRO A 27 -23.14 7.57 -20.49
C PRO A 27 -24.12 7.19 -19.38
N GLY A 28 -23.69 6.27 -18.52
CA GLY A 28 -24.52 5.67 -17.46
C GLY A 28 -24.21 4.20 -17.18
N VAL A 29 -23.67 3.46 -18.16
CA VAL A 29 -23.40 2.00 -17.99
C VAL A 29 -22.09 1.73 -17.22
N THR A 30 -21.11 2.62 -17.30
CA THR A 30 -19.95 2.59 -16.39
C THR A 30 -20.31 3.27 -15.08
N GLN A 31 -20.98 2.55 -14.18
CA GLN A 31 -21.10 2.98 -12.79
C GLN A 31 -19.69 3.12 -12.21
N VAL A 32 -19.22 4.36 -12.03
CA VAL A 32 -17.92 4.65 -11.40
C VAL A 32 -18.05 4.31 -9.92
N ARG A 33 -17.83 3.03 -9.61
CA ARG A 33 -18.04 2.49 -8.27
C ARG A 33 -16.81 2.78 -7.42
N TRP A 34 -16.79 3.97 -6.84
CA TRP A 34 -15.68 4.52 -6.04
C TRP A 34 -15.21 3.59 -4.90
N SER A 35 -16.09 2.76 -4.33
CA SER A 35 -15.73 1.72 -3.35
C SER A 35 -16.48 0.40 -3.57
N ARG A 36 -15.79 -0.73 -3.30
CA ARG A 36 -16.43 -2.05 -3.25
C ARG A 36 -17.18 -2.29 -1.94
N TYR A 37 -16.62 -1.83 -0.82
CA TYR A 37 -17.24 -1.87 0.50
C TYR A 37 -18.30 -0.77 0.66
N GLY A 38 -19.39 -1.09 1.37
CA GLY A 38 -20.45 -0.14 1.74
C GLY A 38 -20.08 0.71 2.97
N PRO A 39 -20.89 1.73 3.32
CA PRO A 39 -20.61 2.66 4.42
C PRO A 39 -20.63 2.00 5.81
N GLU A 40 -21.36 0.88 5.96
CA GLU A 40 -21.42 0.08 7.18
C GLU A 40 -20.08 -0.58 7.56
N TYR A 41 -19.16 -0.73 6.60
CA TYR A 41 -17.91 -1.44 6.82
C TYR A 41 -16.90 -0.58 7.59
N ARG A 42 -16.55 -0.99 8.81
CA ARG A 42 -15.49 -0.39 9.63
C ARG A 42 -14.11 -0.76 9.09
N ASP A 43 -13.14 0.12 9.30
CA ASP A 43 -11.73 -0.17 9.00
C ASP A 43 -11.14 -1.15 10.01
N PRO A 44 -10.22 -2.05 9.58
CA PRO A 44 -9.62 -3.05 10.45
C PRO A 44 -8.57 -2.41 11.36
N GLN A 45 -8.61 -2.76 12.65
CA GLN A 45 -7.57 -2.38 13.60
C GLN A 45 -6.47 -3.45 13.62
N VAL A 46 -5.24 -3.03 13.27
CA VAL A 46 -4.11 -3.95 13.05
C VAL A 46 -3.26 -4.09 14.32
N ASP A 47 -3.39 -3.17 15.27
CA ASP A 47 -2.52 -3.05 16.44
C ASP A 47 -2.82 -4.15 17.48
N LYS A 48 -1.84 -5.03 17.71
CA LYS A 48 -1.95 -6.14 18.68
C LYS A 48 -2.14 -5.64 20.12
N GLU A 49 -1.52 -4.52 20.46
CA GLU A 49 -1.51 -3.96 21.81
C GLU A 49 -2.92 -3.55 22.26
N TYR A 50 -3.73 -2.99 21.35
CA TYR A 50 -5.13 -2.68 21.61
C TYR A 50 -5.90 -3.89 22.13
N TYR A 51 -5.79 -5.04 21.45
CA TYR A 51 -6.48 -6.27 21.87
C TYR A 51 -5.91 -6.92 23.13
N ARG A 52 -4.65 -6.65 23.47
CA ARG A 52 -3.98 -7.18 24.66
C ARG A 52 -4.26 -6.40 25.95
N LYS A 53 -4.77 -5.16 25.88
CA LYS A 53 -5.19 -4.38 27.06
C LYS A 53 -6.16 -5.20 27.95
N PRO A 54 -5.89 -5.37 29.25
CA PRO A 54 -6.76 -6.11 30.17
C PRO A 54 -8.05 -5.33 30.48
N LEU A 55 -9.15 -6.05 30.77
CA LEU A 55 -10.49 -5.47 30.97
C LEU A 55 -10.57 -4.45 32.13
N ALA A 56 -9.63 -4.50 33.08
CA ALA A 56 -9.53 -3.58 34.20
C ALA A 56 -9.04 -2.18 33.80
N GLU A 57 -8.23 -2.07 32.73
CA GLU A 57 -7.70 -0.80 32.22
C GLU A 57 -8.61 -0.12 31.17
N LEU A 58 -9.64 -0.84 30.70
CA LEU A 58 -10.56 -0.34 29.67
C LEU A 58 -11.63 0.57 30.30
N THR A 59 -11.84 1.73 29.69
CA THR A 59 -13.00 2.58 29.96
C THR A 59 -14.30 1.89 29.54
N GLU A 60 -15.42 2.35 30.08
CA GLU A 60 -16.75 1.83 29.72
C GLU A 60 -17.05 2.03 28.22
N GLU A 61 -16.61 3.16 27.67
CA GLU A 61 -16.65 3.46 26.23
C GLU A 61 -15.83 2.45 25.41
N GLU A 62 -14.57 2.17 25.78
CA GLU A 62 -13.73 1.18 25.07
C GLU A 62 -14.32 -0.25 25.15
N LYS A 63 -15.05 -0.58 26.23
CA LYS A 63 -15.76 -1.87 26.38
C LYS A 63 -16.95 -1.94 25.42
N TYR A 64 -17.79 -0.90 25.39
CA TYR A 64 -18.93 -0.81 24.48
C TYR A 64 -18.50 -0.84 23.00
N ASP A 65 -17.46 -0.11 22.63
CA ASP A 65 -16.89 -0.12 21.27
C ASP A 65 -16.38 -1.51 20.85
N ARG A 66 -15.78 -2.26 21.78
CA ARG A 66 -15.36 -3.66 21.53
C ARG A 66 -16.55 -4.59 21.34
N GLU A 67 -17.68 -4.34 22.00
CA GLU A 67 -18.90 -5.12 21.83
C GLU A 67 -19.58 -4.84 20.49
N LEU A 68 -19.72 -3.55 20.13
CA LEU A 68 -20.21 -3.14 18.81
C LEU A 68 -19.38 -3.73 17.66
N ARG A 69 -18.06 -3.81 17.81
CA ARG A 69 -17.17 -4.39 16.79
C ARG A 69 -17.29 -5.91 16.63
N LYS A 70 -17.96 -6.63 17.54
CA LYS A 70 -18.23 -8.08 17.38
C LYS A 70 -19.32 -8.35 16.33
N THR A 71 -20.26 -7.42 16.15
CA THR A 71 -21.41 -7.57 15.25
C THR A 71 -21.28 -6.76 13.95
N GLN A 72 -20.49 -5.70 13.94
CA GLN A 72 -20.27 -4.86 12.75
C GLN A 72 -19.40 -5.54 11.68
N HIS A 73 -19.69 -5.24 10.41
CA HIS A 73 -18.86 -5.66 9.28
C HIS A 73 -17.51 -4.93 9.26
N ILE A 74 -16.41 -5.67 9.14
CA ILE A 74 -15.04 -5.13 9.10
C ILE A 74 -14.43 -5.38 7.71
N LYS A 75 -13.75 -4.38 7.13
CA LYS A 75 -13.04 -4.54 5.84
C LYS A 75 -11.84 -5.47 6.00
N ALA A 76 -11.45 -6.15 4.92
CA ALA A 76 -10.21 -6.91 4.89
C ALA A 76 -8.99 -6.03 5.20
N ALA A 77 -8.04 -6.55 5.99
CA ALA A 77 -6.78 -5.87 6.26
C ALA A 77 -6.02 -5.57 4.95
N PRO A 78 -5.52 -4.34 4.74
CA PRO A 78 -4.77 -4.03 3.53
C PRO A 78 -3.43 -4.74 3.58
N ALA A 79 -3.03 -5.40 2.50
CA ALA A 79 -1.76 -6.14 2.38
C ALA A 79 -0.48 -5.30 2.64
N MET A 80 -0.64 -3.98 2.78
CA MET A 80 0.43 -3.03 3.10
C MET A 80 0.59 -2.70 4.58
N LYS A 81 -0.39 -3.06 5.44
CA LYS A 81 -0.29 -2.87 6.88
C LYS A 81 -0.25 -4.21 7.58
N THR A 82 0.77 -4.39 8.41
CA THR A 82 0.99 -5.60 9.20
C THR A 82 1.12 -5.22 10.67
N SER A 83 0.89 -6.20 11.55
CA SER A 83 1.02 -6.05 13.01
C SER A 83 2.47 -6.27 13.47
N SER A 84 3.44 -5.83 12.67
CA SER A 84 4.87 -5.98 12.91
C SER A 84 5.42 -4.76 13.62
N VAL A 85 6.26 -4.96 14.65
CA VAL A 85 6.93 -3.87 15.39
C VAL A 85 7.92 -3.09 14.49
N PHE A 86 8.37 -3.70 13.38
CA PHE A 86 9.28 -3.06 12.42
C PHE A 86 8.56 -2.26 11.31
N GLU A 87 7.23 -2.14 11.34
CA GLU A 87 6.49 -1.38 10.33
C GLU A 87 6.18 0.04 10.79
N ASP A 88 6.93 1.00 10.27
CA ASP A 88 6.63 2.42 10.46
C ASP A 88 5.59 2.91 9.45
N PRO A 89 4.48 3.56 9.87
CA PRO A 89 3.50 4.13 8.95
C PRO A 89 4.10 5.25 8.09
N LEU A 90 5.12 5.95 8.59
CA LEU A 90 5.80 7.04 7.89
C LEU A 90 6.73 6.51 6.79
N ILE A 91 7.52 5.46 7.05
CA ILE A 91 8.35 4.82 6.01
C ILE A 91 7.45 4.17 4.95
N SER A 92 6.35 3.53 5.36
CA SER A 92 5.36 2.97 4.44
C SER A 92 4.74 4.06 3.54
N LYS A 93 4.32 5.21 4.11
CA LYS A 93 3.80 6.36 3.37
C LYS A 93 4.85 6.95 2.41
N PHE A 94 6.07 7.16 2.87
CA PHE A 94 7.17 7.70 2.05
C PHE A 94 7.52 6.75 0.88
N THR A 95 7.56 5.44 1.13
CA THR A 95 7.75 4.43 0.08
C THR A 95 6.63 4.47 -0.96
N ASN A 96 5.38 4.71 -0.54
CA ASN A 96 4.25 4.89 -1.46
C ASN A 96 4.34 6.20 -2.27
N MET A 97 4.90 7.28 -1.71
CA MET A 97 5.09 8.57 -2.41
C MET A 97 6.23 8.52 -3.44
N MET A 98 7.30 7.76 -3.17
CA MET A 98 8.40 7.54 -4.13
C MET A 98 8.02 6.58 -5.27
N MET A 99 7.03 5.71 -5.06
CA MET A 99 6.63 4.67 -6.00
C MET A 99 6.04 5.27 -7.29
N LYS A 100 6.62 4.91 -8.44
CA LYS A 100 6.10 5.24 -9.77
C LYS A 100 5.53 3.99 -10.45
N GLY A 101 4.43 4.14 -11.18
CA GLY A 101 3.81 3.06 -11.97
C GLY A 101 3.38 1.82 -11.17
N GLY A 102 3.15 1.95 -9.86
CA GLY A 102 2.81 0.81 -9.00
C GLY A 102 3.98 -0.13 -8.65
N ASN A 103 5.22 0.17 -9.06
CA ASN A 103 6.37 -0.70 -8.79
C ASN A 103 6.87 -0.57 -7.33
N LYS A 104 6.19 -1.26 -6.43
CA LYS A 104 6.50 -1.28 -5.00
C LYS A 104 7.82 -1.98 -4.65
N VAL A 105 8.22 -2.99 -5.42
CA VAL A 105 9.47 -3.73 -5.15
C VAL A 105 10.67 -2.78 -5.29
N LEU A 106 10.71 -2.00 -6.38
CA LEU A 106 11.75 -0.99 -6.60
C LEU A 106 11.72 0.14 -5.56
N ALA A 107 10.54 0.65 -5.20
CA ALA A 107 10.43 1.69 -4.18
C ALA A 107 10.95 1.21 -2.81
N ARG A 108 10.68 -0.05 -2.45
CA ARG A 108 11.15 -0.67 -1.20
C ARG A 108 12.66 -0.93 -1.24
N SER A 109 13.23 -1.40 -2.35
CA SER A 109 14.67 -1.64 -2.46
C SER A 109 15.47 -0.33 -2.35
N LEU A 110 15.00 0.74 -2.98
CA LEU A 110 15.60 2.08 -2.85
C LEU A 110 15.52 2.59 -1.40
N MET A 111 14.39 2.44 -0.72
CA MET A 111 14.26 2.87 0.68
C MET A 111 15.12 2.06 1.65
N THR A 112 15.33 0.76 1.40
CA THR A 112 16.27 -0.03 2.22
C THR A 112 17.72 0.39 1.98
N GLN A 113 18.10 0.68 0.74
CA GLN A 113 19.46 1.15 0.40
C GLN A 113 19.75 2.54 0.99
N THR A 114 18.80 3.46 1.02
CA THR A 114 19.00 4.78 1.64
C THR A 114 19.16 4.68 3.15
N LEU A 115 18.34 3.89 3.84
CA LEU A 115 18.47 3.66 5.29
C LEU A 115 19.81 2.97 5.63
N GLU A 116 20.26 2.02 4.81
CA GLU A 116 21.56 1.38 4.96
C GLU A 116 22.72 2.38 4.78
N ALA A 117 22.70 3.18 3.71
CA ALA A 117 23.74 4.18 3.44
C ALA A 117 23.79 5.27 4.52
N LEU A 118 22.64 5.67 5.06
CA LEU A 118 22.56 6.60 6.20
C LEU A 118 23.16 6.00 7.47
N LYS A 119 22.85 4.73 7.78
CA LYS A 119 23.47 4.01 8.91
C LYS A 119 24.98 3.93 8.77
N ARG A 120 25.50 3.47 7.62
CA ARG A 120 26.95 3.35 7.36
C ARG A 120 27.67 4.68 7.60
N LYS A 121 27.19 5.77 7.00
CA LYS A 121 27.73 7.13 7.21
C LYS A 121 27.65 7.62 8.66
N GLN A 122 26.63 7.22 9.41
CA GLN A 122 26.50 7.57 10.82
C GLN A 122 27.48 6.79 11.71
N PHE A 123 27.71 5.50 11.42
CA PHE A 123 28.73 4.68 12.08
C PHE A 123 30.15 5.19 11.79
N GLU A 124 30.48 5.52 10.54
CA GLU A 124 31.76 6.13 10.15
C GLU A 124 32.06 7.38 10.99
N LYS A 125 31.08 8.29 11.11
CA LYS A 125 31.18 9.50 11.95
C LYS A 125 31.33 9.20 13.43
N TYR A 126 30.61 8.20 13.94
CA TYR A 126 30.68 7.79 15.35
C TYR A 126 32.06 7.24 15.72
N HIS A 127 32.64 6.39 14.87
CA HIS A 127 33.98 5.84 15.09
C HIS A 127 35.08 6.90 14.94
N ALA A 128 34.92 7.88 14.04
CA ALA A 128 35.85 8.99 13.87
C ALA A 128 35.79 10.05 14.99
N ALA A 129 34.72 10.09 15.80
CA ALA A 129 34.56 11.07 16.87
C ALA A 129 35.39 10.75 18.13
N PRO A 130 35.93 11.75 18.86
CA PRO A 130 36.57 11.56 20.15
C PRO A 130 35.55 11.15 21.23
N ALA A 131 36.00 10.43 22.26
CA ALA A 131 35.13 9.72 23.20
C ALA A 131 34.09 10.60 23.92
N GLU A 132 34.45 11.84 24.26
CA GLU A 132 33.62 12.80 25.00
C GLU A 132 32.40 13.31 24.21
N ASP A 133 32.49 13.30 22.86
CA ASP A 133 31.45 13.79 21.95
C ASP A 133 30.53 12.69 21.40
N ARG A 134 30.87 11.41 21.62
CA ARG A 134 30.20 10.28 20.97
C ARG A 134 28.72 10.16 21.31
N GLY A 135 28.28 10.60 22.49
CA GLY A 135 26.88 10.59 22.90
C GLY A 135 26.09 11.85 22.50
N SER A 136 26.75 13.00 22.37
CA SER A 136 26.11 14.29 22.10
C SER A 136 25.94 14.56 20.60
N LYS A 137 26.91 14.14 19.77
CA LYS A 137 26.94 14.37 18.32
C LYS A 137 26.34 13.22 17.49
N SER A 138 25.77 12.20 18.12
CA SER A 138 24.87 11.23 17.49
C SER A 138 23.40 11.64 17.71
N PRO A 139 22.80 12.53 16.88
CA PRO A 139 21.39 12.94 17.02
C PRO A 139 20.39 11.84 16.65
N CYS A 140 20.90 10.64 16.37
CA CYS A 140 20.16 9.43 16.11
C CYS A 140 20.78 8.35 16.99
N SER A 141 20.04 7.91 18.00
CA SER A 141 20.28 6.63 18.68
C SER A 141 20.40 5.52 17.64
N VAL A 142 21.06 4.40 18.00
CA VAL A 142 21.44 3.33 17.07
C VAL A 142 20.23 2.59 16.44
N GLY A 143 18.99 2.95 16.83
CA GLY A 143 17.74 2.57 16.19
C GLY A 143 17.58 3.18 14.79
N GLY A 144 17.44 2.32 13.77
CA GLY A 144 17.42 2.74 12.37
C GLY A 144 16.24 3.62 11.95
N ASN A 145 15.13 3.55 12.68
CA ASN A 145 13.88 4.22 12.36
C ASN A 145 13.82 5.63 12.98
N ASP A 146 14.39 5.78 14.18
CA ASP A 146 14.57 7.05 14.90
C ASP A 146 15.32 8.07 14.04
N ALA A 147 16.34 7.61 13.30
CA ALA A 147 17.10 8.42 12.37
C ALA A 147 16.20 9.03 11.28
N SER A 148 15.42 8.21 10.57
CA SER A 148 14.46 8.70 9.57
C SER A 148 13.43 9.66 10.16
N HIS A 149 12.96 9.43 11.38
CA HIS A 149 12.05 10.34 12.05
C HIS A 149 12.71 11.69 12.38
N CYS A 150 13.94 11.66 12.90
CA CYS A 150 14.76 12.84 13.20
C CYS A 150 15.07 13.66 11.93
N TYR A 151 15.41 13.00 10.81
CA TYR A 151 15.64 13.66 9.53
C TYR A 151 14.37 14.23 8.91
N LEU A 152 13.24 13.50 8.91
CA LEU A 152 11.96 14.01 8.39
C LEU A 152 11.42 15.18 9.22
N LYS A 153 11.64 15.16 10.54
CA LYS A 153 11.27 16.25 11.46
C LYS A 153 12.18 17.47 11.30
N LYS A 154 13.48 17.29 11.08
CA LYS A 154 14.41 18.39 10.75
C LYS A 154 14.20 18.95 9.33
N ALA A 155 13.70 18.16 8.40
CA ALA A 155 13.40 18.58 7.04
C ALA A 155 12.01 19.25 6.88
N GLY A 156 11.25 19.43 7.96
CA GLY A 156 9.91 20.06 7.92
C GLY A 156 8.85 19.26 7.16
N VAL A 157 9.07 17.97 6.92
CA VAL A 157 8.13 17.07 6.20
C VAL A 157 7.10 16.46 7.16
N LEU A 158 7.40 16.47 8.46
CA LEU A 158 6.44 16.26 9.55
C LEU A 158 5.98 17.64 10.05
N LEU A 159 4.71 17.97 9.76
CA LEU A 159 3.92 18.96 10.50
C LEU A 159 3.52 18.37 11.87
#